data_AF-A0A965T0P4-F1
#
_entry.id   AF-A0A965T0P4-F1
#
_cell.length_a   1.000
_cell.length_b   1.000
_cell.length_c   1.000
_cell.angle_alpha   90.00
_cell.angle_beta   90.00
_cell.angle_gamma   90.00
#
_symmetry.space_group_name_H-M   'P 1'
#
loop_
_entity.id
_entity.type
_entity.pdbx_description
1 polymer ?
#
loop_
_entity_poly.entity_id
_entity_poly.type
_entity_poly.pdbx_seq_one_letter_code
_entity_poly.pdbx_strand_id
1 'polypeptide(L)'
;FVNNLQDESEINILKKLANYPRSIEMAVANFEPHRLAFYLQELSSEFHALWNKGSENPQLKFIIKNDETTTFARIYLILAVKKIISQCLEIFNIKALEEMR
;
A
#
# COMPACT_ATOMS: atom_id res chain seq x y z
N PHE A 1 -16.18 -1.49 -4.96
CA PHE A 1 -14.84 -1.68 -4.37
C PHE A 1 -14.19 -0.34 -4.04
N VAL A 2 -13.67 0.41 -5.02
CA VAL A 2 -13.01 1.72 -4.79
C VAL A 2 -13.95 2.77 -4.19
N ASN A 3 -15.25 2.75 -4.55
CA ASN A 3 -16.22 3.74 -4.06
C ASN A 3 -16.44 3.76 -2.53
N ASN A 4 -15.97 2.73 -1.82
CA ASN A 4 -16.04 2.62 -0.36
C ASN A 4 -14.73 3.05 0.33
N LEU A 5 -13.76 3.54 -0.43
CA LEU A 5 -12.50 4.13 0.04
C LEU A 5 -12.57 5.63 -0.25
N GLN A 6 -12.97 6.42 0.76
CA GLN A 6 -13.31 7.83 0.58
C GLN A 6 -12.38 8.77 1.37
N ASP A 7 -11.67 8.25 2.37
CA ASP A 7 -10.68 9.06 3.07
C ASP A 7 -9.52 9.40 2.13
N GLU A 8 -9.03 10.62 2.24
CA GLU A 8 -7.93 11.10 1.39
C GLU A 8 -6.69 10.20 1.49
N SER A 9 -6.41 9.65 2.67
CA SER A 9 -5.27 8.74 2.88
C SER A 9 -5.45 7.42 2.12
N GLU A 10 -6.67 6.87 2.07
CA GLU A 10 -6.98 5.67 1.29
C GLU A 10 -6.80 5.95 -0.20
N ILE A 11 -7.29 7.10 -0.67
CA ILE A 11 -7.19 7.54 -2.07
C ILE A 11 -5.72 7.78 -2.46
N ASN A 12 -4.91 8.34 -1.57
CA ASN A 12 -3.48 8.58 -1.83
C ASN A 12 -2.71 7.28 -1.99
N ILE A 13 -3.00 6.27 -1.15
CA ILE A 13 -2.43 4.93 -1.31
C ILE A 13 -2.87 4.32 -2.66
N LEU A 14 -4.16 4.40 -3.02
CA LEU A 14 -4.66 3.90 -4.31
C LEU A 14 -3.92 4.55 -5.50
N LYS A 15 -3.71 5.87 -5.46
CA LYS A 15 -2.93 6.59 -6.50
C LYS A 15 -1.50 6.07 -6.57
N LYS A 16 -0.84 5.86 -5.43
CA LYS A 16 0.54 5.31 -5.40
C LYS A 16 0.59 3.88 -5.92
N LEU A 17 -0.38 3.03 -5.57
CA LEU A 17 -0.50 1.68 -6.12
C LEU A 17 -0.70 1.71 -7.65
N ALA A 18 -1.57 2.60 -8.14
CA ALA A 18 -1.79 2.76 -9.58
C ALA A 18 -0.56 3.26 -10.34
N ASN A 19 0.33 4.02 -9.68
CA ASN A 19 1.57 4.51 -10.26
C ASN A 19 2.69 3.45 -10.32
N TYR A 20 2.54 2.30 -9.66
CA TYR A 20 3.59 1.28 -9.56
C TYR A 20 4.15 0.82 -10.93
N PRO A 21 3.32 0.49 -11.96
CA PRO A 21 3.85 0.05 -13.24
C PRO A 21 4.76 1.09 -13.90
N ARG A 22 4.36 2.37 -13.82
CA ARG A 22 5.16 3.48 -14.34
C ARG A 22 6.47 3.65 -13.57
N SER A 23 6.47 3.46 -12.25
CA SER A 23 7.69 3.48 -11.44
C SER A 23 8.67 2.38 -11.85
N ILE A 24 8.20 1.18 -12.19
CA ILE A 24 9.04 0.10 -12.73
C ILE A 24 9.63 0.49 -14.09
N GLU A 25 8.79 0.95 -15.02
CA GLU A 25 9.23 1.36 -16.36
C GLU A 25 10.32 2.43 -16.28
N MET A 26 10.14 3.43 -15.43
CA MET A 26 11.14 4.49 -15.23
C MET A 26 12.43 3.99 -14.60
N ALA A 27 12.37 3.07 -13.64
CA ALA A 27 13.56 2.49 -13.03
C ALA A 27 14.37 1.69 -14.06
N VAL A 28 13.69 0.92 -14.92
CA VAL A 28 14.32 0.12 -15.97
C VAL A 28 14.90 1.01 -17.07
N ALA A 29 14.11 1.96 -17.59
CA ALA A 29 14.52 2.81 -18.71
C ALA A 29 15.76 3.66 -18.40
N ASN A 30 15.95 4.05 -17.13
CA ASN A 30 17.08 4.87 -16.71
C ASN A 30 18.20 4.08 -16.02
N PHE A 31 18.04 2.77 -15.83
CA PHE A 31 18.97 1.94 -15.03
C PHE A 31 19.13 2.43 -13.58
N GLU A 32 18.02 2.87 -12.97
CA GLU A 32 17.98 3.50 -11.65
C GLU A 32 17.12 2.69 -10.67
N PRO A 33 17.60 1.53 -10.17
CA PRO A 33 16.82 0.65 -9.28
C PRO A 33 16.45 1.30 -7.95
N HIS A 34 17.23 2.29 -7.49
CA HIS A 34 16.95 3.04 -6.27
C HIS A 34 15.59 3.75 -6.31
N ARG A 35 15.03 4.06 -7.50
CA ARG A 35 13.68 4.64 -7.64
C ARG A 35 12.61 3.75 -7.04
N LEU A 36 12.75 2.42 -7.18
CA LEU A 36 11.80 1.47 -6.58
C LEU A 36 11.94 1.43 -5.05
N ALA A 37 13.14 1.67 -4.52
CA ALA A 37 13.36 1.75 -3.07
C ALA A 37 12.68 3.00 -2.50
N PHE A 38 12.82 4.16 -3.16
CA PHE A 38 12.10 5.38 -2.76
C PHE A 38 10.59 5.22 -2.88
N TYR A 39 10.10 4.62 -3.97
CA TYR A 39 8.69 4.28 -4.11
C TYR A 39 8.17 3.42 -2.95
N LEU A 40 8.91 2.37 -2.57
CA LEU A 40 8.53 1.51 -1.45
C LEU A 40 8.53 2.24 -0.11
N GLN A 41 9.51 3.10 0.12
CA GLN A 41 9.57 3.91 1.34
C GLN A 41 8.34 4.81 1.44
N GLU A 42 7.99 5.51 0.36
CA GLU A 42 6.80 6.35 0.32
C GLU A 42 5.50 5.56 0.50
N LEU A 43 5.32 4.44 -0.20
CA LEU A 43 4.13 3.59 -0.06
C LEU A 43 3.97 3.08 1.38
N SER A 44 5.08 2.66 1.99
CA SER A 44 5.09 2.17 3.38
C SER A 44 4.75 3.28 4.37
N SER A 45 5.29 4.49 4.18
CA SER A 45 4.99 5.64 5.04
C SER A 45 3.51 6.03 4.99
N GLU A 46 2.91 6.07 3.80
CA GLU A 46 1.48 6.39 3.63
C GLU A 46 0.58 5.32 4.24
N PHE A 47 0.92 4.04 4.03
CA PHE A 47 0.21 2.94 4.66
C PHE A 47 0.30 3.00 6.18
N HIS A 48 1.49 3.28 6.72
CA HIS A 48 1.69 3.42 8.17
C HIS A 48 0.89 4.61 8.74
N ALA A 49 0.85 5.72 8.03
CA ALA A 49 0.03 6.87 8.42
C ALA A 49 -1.47 6.51 8.47
N LEU A 50 -2.01 5.84 7.44
CA LEU A 50 -3.39 5.35 7.45
C LEU A 50 -3.65 4.37 8.60
N TRP A 51 -2.71 3.46 8.88
CA TRP A 51 -2.82 2.52 9.99
C TRP A 51 -3.00 3.24 11.33
N ASN A 52 -2.18 4.27 11.58
CA ASN A 52 -2.23 5.02 12.82
C ASN A 52 -3.53 5.83 12.97
N LYS A 53 -4.06 6.38 11.86
CA LYS A 53 -5.34 7.11 11.86
C LYS A 53 -6.51 6.28 12.39
N GLY A 54 -6.49 4.95 12.21
CA GLY A 54 -7.52 4.05 12.76
C GLY A 54 -7.57 4.00 14.29
N SER A 55 -6.49 4.39 14.97
CA SER A 55 -6.45 4.50 16.44
C SER A 55 -7.18 5.75 16.94
N GLU A 56 -7.04 6.86 16.20
CA GLU A 56 -7.66 8.15 16.53
C GLU A 56 -9.12 8.22 16.06
N ASN A 57 -9.40 7.69 14.87
CA ASN A 57 -10.72 7.64 14.28
C ASN A 57 -11.15 6.18 14.04
N PRO A 58 -12.04 5.62 14.87
CA PRO A 58 -12.53 4.25 14.70
C PRO A 58 -13.17 3.96 13.33
N GLN A 59 -13.68 4.98 12.63
CA GLN A 59 -14.25 4.84 11.28
C GLN A 59 -13.18 4.61 10.20
N LEU A 60 -11.89 4.79 10.51
CA LEU A 60 -10.75 4.51 9.63
C LEU A 60 -10.07 3.17 9.95
N LYS A 61 -10.58 2.39 10.92
CA LYS A 61 -10.08 1.04 11.15
C LYS A 61 -10.33 0.14 9.95
N PHE A 62 -9.38 -0.70 9.60
CA PHE A 62 -9.52 -1.63 8.47
C PHE A 62 -10.69 -2.61 8.64
N ILE A 63 -11.06 -2.94 9.88
CA ILE A 63 -12.21 -3.79 10.20
C ILE A 63 -13.23 -2.94 10.96
N ILE A 64 -14.41 -2.74 10.35
CA ILE A 64 -15.54 -2.04 10.96
C ILE A 64 -16.63 -3.06 11.28
N LYS A 65 -17.06 -3.10 12.55
CA LYS A 65 -18.15 -3.97 12.97
C LYS A 65 -19.45 -3.56 12.25
N ASN A 66 -20.14 -4.54 11.67
CA ASN A 66 -21.40 -4.38 10.93
C ASN A 66 -21.29 -3.59 9.61
N ASP A 67 -20.07 -3.33 9.11
CA ASP A 67 -19.86 -2.78 7.77
C ASP A 67 -18.87 -3.66 6.98
N GLU A 68 -19.42 -4.75 6.45
CA GLU A 68 -18.67 -5.73 5.66
C GLU A 68 -18.14 -5.11 4.36
N THR A 69 -18.92 -4.23 3.74
CA THR A 69 -18.59 -3.64 2.44
C THR A 69 -17.32 -2.79 2.53
N THR A 70 -17.23 -1.90 3.53
CA THR A 70 -16.04 -1.08 3.77
C THR A 70 -14.88 -1.93 4.28
N THR A 71 -15.15 -2.93 5.14
CA THR A 71 -14.12 -3.84 5.63
C THR A 71 -13.45 -4.61 4.49
N PHE A 72 -14.23 -5.20 3.57
CA PHE A 72 -13.67 -5.86 2.39
C PHE A 72 -12.92 -4.86 1.51
N ALA A 73 -13.46 -3.65 1.31
CA ALA A 73 -12.78 -2.60 0.55
C ALA A 73 -11.35 -2.36 1.05
N ARG A 74 -11.21 -2.24 2.37
CA ARG A 74 -9.96 -2.00 3.08
C ARG A 74 -9.02 -3.20 3.13
N ILE A 75 -9.55 -4.41 3.25
CA ILE A 75 -8.73 -5.64 3.20
C ILE A 75 -8.05 -5.79 1.85
N TYR A 76 -8.76 -5.59 0.74
CA TYR A 76 -8.13 -5.64 -0.58
C TYR A 76 -7.11 -4.52 -0.79
N LEU A 77 -7.32 -3.32 -0.22
CA LEU A 77 -6.30 -2.26 -0.21
C LEU A 77 -5.01 -2.75 0.48
N ILE A 78 -5.13 -3.36 1.66
CA ILE A 78 -3.99 -3.96 2.39
C ILE A 78 -3.32 -5.04 1.54
N LEU A 79 -4.09 -5.94 0.93
CA LEU A 79 -3.56 -7.02 0.10
C LEU A 79 -2.81 -6.48 -1.13
N ALA A 80 -3.30 -5.39 -1.75
CA ALA A 80 -2.61 -4.73 -2.83
C ALA A 80 -1.28 -4.13 -2.37
N VAL A 81 -1.25 -3.43 -1.23
CA VAL A 81 -0.01 -2.91 -0.63
C VAL A 81 0.98 -4.05 -0.35
N LYS A 82 0.54 -5.12 0.33
CA LYS A 82 1.38 -6.31 0.60
C LYS A 82 1.97 -6.88 -0.69
N LYS A 83 1.16 -7.02 -1.74
CA LYS A 83 1.59 -7.56 -3.03
C LYS A 83 2.66 -6.69 -3.68
N ILE A 84 2.50 -5.37 -3.68
CA ILE A 84 3.49 -4.47 -4.28
C ILE A 84 4.79 -4.46 -3.47
N ILE A 85 4.72 -4.42 -2.14
CA ILE A 85 5.92 -4.47 -1.28
C ILE A 85 6.70 -5.76 -1.53
N SER A 86 6.02 -6.92 -1.52
CA SER A 86 6.67 -8.21 -1.75
C SER A 86 7.32 -8.33 -3.14
N GLN A 87 6.63 -7.88 -4.20
CA GLN A 87 7.18 -7.89 -5.56
C GLN A 87 8.42 -6.99 -5.71
N CYS A 88 8.41 -5.79 -5.14
CA CYS A 88 9.60 -4.93 -5.17
C CYS A 88 10.77 -5.51 -4.37
N LEU A 89 10.50 -6.12 -3.20
CA LEU A 89 11.56 -6.77 -2.43
C LEU A 89 12.17 -7.94 -3.21
N GLU A 90 11.35 -8.71 -3.93
CA GLU A 90 11.81 -9.77 -4.82
C GLU A 90 12.71 -9.25 -5.95
N ILE A 91 12.38 -8.09 -6.55
CA ILE A 91 13.24 -7.41 -7.53
C ILE A 91 14.63 -7.09 -6.94
N PHE A 92 14.69 -6.73 -5.65
CA PHE A 92 15.94 -6.48 -4.92
C PHE A 92 16.62 -7.75 -4.41
N ASN A 93 16.12 -8.94 -4.76
CA ASN A 93 16.57 -10.22 -4.24
C ASN A 93 16.49 -10.31 -2.70
N ILE A 94 15.50 -9.64 -2.11
CA ILE A 94 15.20 -9.66 -0.69
C ILE A 94 13.94 -10.49 -0.48
N LYS A 95 14.04 -11.54 0.35
CA LYS A 95 12.88 -12.34 0.72
C LYS A 95 11.98 -11.55 1.67
N ALA A 96 10.77 -11.25 1.23
CA ALA A 96 9.73 -10.71 2.10
C ALA A 96 9.35 -11.76 3.17
N LEU A 97 9.46 -11.39 4.45
CA LEU A 97 9.04 -12.24 5.55
C LEU A 97 7.54 -12.08 5.79
N GLU A 98 6.86 -13.17 6.16
CA GLU A 98 5.45 -13.12 6.57
C GLU A 98 5.28 -12.53 7.98
N GLU A 99 6.30 -12.65 8.84
CA GLU A 99 6.30 -12.14 10.21
C GLU A 99 7.72 -11.68 10.57
N MET A 100 7.84 -10.51 11.22
CA MET A 100 9.10 -10.01 11.78
C MET A 100 9.16 -10.43 13.26
N ARG A 101 10.25 -11.08 13.66
CA ARG A 101 10.53 -11.49 15.05
C ARG A 101 11.58 -10.62 15.68
#